data_AF-A0A658BR93-F1
#
_entry.id   AF-A0A658BR93-F1
#
_cell.length_a   1.000
_cell.length_b   1.000
_cell.length_c   1.000
_cell.angle_alpha   90.00
_cell.angle_beta   90.00
_cell.angle_gamma   90.00
#
_symmetry.space_group_name_H-M   'P 1'
#
loop_
_entity.id
_entity.type
_entity.pdbx_description
1 polymer ?
#
loop_
_entity_poly.entity_id
_entity_poly.type
_entity_poly.pdbx_seq_one_letter_code
_entity_poly.pdbx_strand_id
1 'polypeptide(L)'
;MNKLATLVFCMVIGFSFMAPSYAVSDKSPQLAMSSAINKAGRQRMLSQRIVKFYCQAGQQILVDKSKKQLLESIDLFEAQLLELKQVAPNQEVQVAVAKMEALWGPFKEIAAATPTKEGGKKLIGMSEELLQATHKTTMLLQDAAGTQAGRLVNIAGRQRMLSQRMAQFYMLKRFGFNTSEVNDGLEQARNEFKGALQELLASPQNTPAIRKELELAKMQWIFFENALARDSAYDVTFAVNAATSSERILEVMDRVTGMYEKL
;
A
#
# COMPACT_ATOMS: atom_id res chain seq x y z
N MET A 1 56.74 -66.05 37.43
CA MET A 1 55.70 -65.87 38.47
C MET A 1 54.97 -64.58 38.18
N ASN A 2 53.64 -64.69 38.07
CA ASN A 2 52.65 -63.68 37.68
C ASN A 2 52.83 -62.30 38.31
N LYS A 3 52.54 -61.25 37.53
CA LYS A 3 51.45 -60.31 37.85
C LYS A 3 51.05 -59.49 36.61
N LEU A 4 49.82 -59.77 36.16
CA LEU A 4 48.98 -58.96 35.28
C LEU A 4 48.82 -57.55 35.85
N ALA A 5 48.94 -56.53 35.01
CA ALA A 5 48.38 -55.21 35.24
C ALA A 5 47.48 -54.86 34.04
N THR A 6 46.17 -54.93 34.27
CA THR A 6 45.11 -54.62 33.31
C THR A 6 45.05 -53.11 33.09
N LEU A 7 45.31 -52.66 31.86
CA LEU A 7 45.07 -51.28 31.44
C LEU A 7 43.59 -51.12 31.07
N VAL A 8 42.84 -50.32 31.81
CA VAL A 8 41.45 -49.95 31.47
C VAL A 8 41.51 -48.73 30.54
N PHE A 9 41.12 -48.92 29.28
CA PHE A 9 41.00 -47.86 28.29
C PHE A 9 39.58 -47.28 28.36
N CYS A 10 39.42 -46.13 29.02
CA CYS A 10 38.15 -45.39 29.01
C CYS A 10 37.97 -44.68 27.67
N MET A 11 37.18 -45.29 26.77
CA MET A 11 36.75 -44.69 25.51
C MET A 11 35.64 -43.66 25.81
N VAL A 12 35.98 -42.38 25.84
CA VAL A 12 34.99 -41.29 25.91
C VAL A 12 34.36 -41.14 24.53
N ILE A 13 33.16 -41.69 24.35
CA ILE A 13 32.34 -41.46 23.15
C ILE A 13 31.76 -40.04 23.28
N GLY A 14 32.39 -39.08 22.61
CA GLY A 14 31.86 -37.72 22.48
C GLY A 14 30.60 -37.73 21.61
N PHE A 15 29.43 -37.64 22.24
CA PHE A 15 28.18 -37.35 21.54
C PHE A 15 28.15 -35.86 21.18
N SER A 16 28.51 -35.53 19.94
CA SER A 16 28.29 -34.19 19.40
C SER A 16 26.78 -33.97 19.21
N PHE A 17 26.17 -33.22 20.12
CA PHE A 17 24.85 -32.64 19.91
C PHE A 17 24.94 -31.59 18.78
N MET A 18 24.59 -31.98 17.55
CA MET A 18 24.25 -31.01 16.51
C MET A 18 22.91 -30.37 16.90
N ALA A 19 22.96 -29.12 17.37
CA ALA A 19 21.76 -28.31 17.50
C ALA A 19 21.15 -28.08 16.09
N PRO A 20 19.83 -28.20 15.92
CA PRO A 20 19.19 -27.86 14.66
C PRO A 20 19.37 -26.36 14.38
N SER A 21 20.12 -26.02 13.33
CA SER A 21 20.12 -24.67 12.78
C SER A 21 18.73 -24.38 12.24
N TYR A 22 17.97 -23.55 12.95
CA TYR A 22 16.80 -22.89 12.39
C TYR A 22 17.28 -21.98 11.27
N ALA A 23 17.03 -22.38 10.02
CA ALA A 23 17.23 -21.53 8.87
C ALA A 23 16.29 -20.32 9.02
N VAL A 24 16.83 -19.20 9.51
CA VAL A 24 16.20 -17.90 9.33
C VAL A 24 16.08 -17.71 7.83
N SER A 25 14.84 -17.59 7.33
CA SER A 25 14.57 -17.26 5.94
C SER A 25 15.12 -15.87 5.65
N ASP A 26 16.41 -15.78 5.33
CA ASP A 26 17.07 -14.54 4.98
C ASP A 26 16.59 -14.14 3.58
N LYS A 27 15.60 -13.25 3.50
CA LYS A 27 15.22 -12.63 2.23
C LYS A 27 16.46 -11.93 1.69
N SER A 28 16.75 -12.08 0.40
CA SER A 28 17.87 -11.34 -0.20
C SER A 28 17.71 -9.83 0.08
N PRO A 29 18.81 -9.08 0.29
CA PRO A 29 18.74 -7.64 0.59
C PRO A 29 17.89 -6.84 -0.41
N GLN A 30 17.91 -7.24 -1.68
CA GLN A 30 17.09 -6.65 -2.74
C GLN A 30 15.58 -6.92 -2.54
N LEU A 31 15.19 -8.14 -2.17
CA LEU A 31 13.80 -8.46 -1.88
C LEU A 31 13.31 -7.74 -0.62
N ALA A 32 14.17 -7.58 0.39
CA ALA A 32 13.86 -6.80 1.58
C ALA A 32 13.58 -5.33 1.23
N MET A 33 14.41 -4.70 0.39
CA MET A 33 14.21 -3.33 -0.09
C MET A 33 12.96 -3.18 -0.97
N SER A 34 12.71 -4.13 -1.88
CA SER A 34 11.48 -4.13 -2.69
C SER A 34 10.23 -4.24 -1.82
N SER A 35 10.28 -5.05 -0.76
CA SER A 35 9.21 -5.15 0.24
C SER A 35 9.01 -3.85 1.02
N ALA A 36 10.09 -3.16 1.39
CA ALA A 36 10.04 -1.86 2.04
C ALA A 36 9.37 -0.81 1.13
N ILE A 37 9.75 -0.76 -0.16
CA ILE A 37 9.14 0.13 -1.16
C ILE A 37 7.65 -0.20 -1.32
N ASN A 38 7.27 -1.48 -1.38
CA ASN A 38 5.86 -1.88 -1.47
C ASN A 38 5.06 -1.38 -0.25
N LYS A 39 5.56 -1.60 0.97
CA LYS A 39 4.91 -1.15 2.21
C LYS A 39 4.78 0.37 2.30
N ALA A 40 5.87 1.10 2.06
CA ALA A 40 5.84 2.57 2.01
C ALA A 40 4.87 3.08 0.93
N GLY A 41 4.90 2.46 -0.25
CA GLY A 41 3.98 2.77 -1.34
C GLY A 41 2.52 2.48 -0.99
N ARG A 42 2.24 1.46 -0.16
CA ARG A 42 0.91 1.12 0.34
C ARG A 42 0.39 2.18 1.31
N GLN A 43 1.25 2.83 2.10
CA GLN A 43 0.84 3.94 2.98
C GLN A 43 0.19 5.09 2.20
N ARG A 44 0.73 5.41 1.01
CA ARG A 44 0.10 6.39 0.10
C ARG A 44 -1.31 5.98 -0.29
N MET A 45 -1.54 4.71 -0.58
CA MET A 45 -2.86 4.21 -0.97
C MET A 45 -3.83 4.23 0.23
N LEU A 46 -3.36 3.78 1.39
CA LEU A 46 -4.15 3.70 2.61
C LEU A 46 -4.62 5.09 3.07
N SER A 47 -3.80 6.13 2.96
CA SER A 47 -4.23 7.49 3.31
C SER A 47 -5.44 7.93 2.48
N GLN A 48 -5.48 7.59 1.19
CA GLN A 48 -6.61 7.91 0.31
C GLN A 48 -7.83 7.02 0.56
N ARG A 49 -7.59 5.71 0.73
CA ARG A 49 -8.61 4.69 0.99
C ARG A 49 -9.35 4.95 2.30
N ILE A 50 -8.66 5.44 3.33
CA ILE A 50 -9.25 5.87 4.61
C ILE A 50 -10.25 7.01 4.38
N VAL A 51 -9.86 8.08 3.69
CA VAL A 51 -10.77 9.21 3.44
C VAL A 51 -11.96 8.80 2.58
N LYS A 52 -11.73 7.97 1.54
CA LYS A 52 -12.79 7.36 0.73
C LYS A 52 -13.82 6.65 1.62
N PHE A 53 -13.40 5.71 2.47
CA PHE A 53 -14.34 4.94 3.28
C PHE A 53 -14.98 5.76 4.39
N TYR A 54 -14.27 6.73 4.96
CA TYR A 54 -14.84 7.72 5.87
C TYR A 54 -16.00 8.47 5.20
N CYS A 55 -15.78 8.99 3.98
CA CYS A 55 -16.82 9.68 3.22
C CYS A 55 -17.97 8.75 2.81
N GLN A 56 -17.70 7.50 2.43
CA GLN A 56 -18.75 6.53 2.12
C GLN A 56 -19.63 6.25 3.34
N ALA A 57 -19.03 6.01 4.50
CA ALA A 57 -19.77 5.75 5.73
C ALA A 57 -20.60 6.96 6.18
N GLY A 58 -20.04 8.18 6.09
CA GLY A 58 -20.77 9.43 6.40
C GLY A 58 -21.96 9.68 5.47
N GLN A 59 -21.89 9.21 4.22
CA GLN A 59 -22.96 9.29 3.23
C GLN A 59 -23.93 8.11 3.26
N GLN A 60 -23.82 7.21 4.25
CA GLN A 60 -24.63 5.99 4.35
C GLN A 60 -24.48 5.01 3.16
N ILE A 61 -23.32 5.02 2.49
CA ILE A 61 -23.02 4.15 1.34
C ILE A 61 -22.29 2.90 1.84
N LEU A 62 -22.96 1.74 1.71
CA LEU A 62 -22.41 0.43 2.10
C LEU A 62 -21.88 0.45 3.54
N VAL A 63 -22.64 1.01 4.48
CA VAL A 63 -22.19 1.44 5.83
C VAL A 63 -21.31 0.41 6.53
N ASP A 64 -21.79 -0.82 6.72
CA ASP A 64 -21.06 -1.84 7.47
C ASP A 64 -19.74 -2.20 6.79
N LYS A 65 -19.77 -2.33 5.45
CA LYS A 65 -18.56 -2.59 4.66
C LYS A 65 -17.59 -1.41 4.73
N SER A 66 -18.06 -0.18 4.60
CA SER A 66 -17.24 1.03 4.65
C SER A 66 -16.59 1.21 6.02
N LYS A 67 -17.34 1.03 7.12
CA LYS A 67 -16.81 1.10 8.48
C LYS A 67 -15.75 0.02 8.74
N LYS A 68 -16.01 -1.22 8.32
CA LYS A 68 -15.04 -2.31 8.43
C LYS A 68 -13.76 -2.00 7.66
N GLN A 69 -13.89 -1.61 6.38
CA GLN A 69 -12.72 -1.32 5.53
C GLN A 69 -11.95 -0.07 5.96
N LEU A 70 -12.61 0.91 6.57
CA LEU A 70 -11.99 2.06 7.21
C LEU A 70 -11.05 1.61 8.34
N LEU A 71 -11.58 0.83 9.29
CA LEU A 71 -10.79 0.31 10.41
C LEU A 71 -9.65 -0.60 9.95
N GLU A 72 -9.91 -1.53 9.03
CA GLU A 72 -8.86 -2.39 8.46
C GLU A 72 -7.75 -1.57 7.76
N SER A 73 -8.11 -0.45 7.12
CA SER A 73 -7.12 0.43 6.47
C SER A 73 -6.30 1.21 7.50
N ILE A 74 -6.91 1.62 8.62
CA ILE A 74 -6.22 2.25 9.75
C ILE A 74 -5.24 1.26 10.38
N ASP A 75 -5.71 0.07 10.74
CA ASP A 75 -4.88 -0.97 11.38
C ASP A 75 -3.68 -1.36 10.52
N LEU A 76 -3.91 -1.53 9.20
CA LEU A 76 -2.84 -1.86 8.26
C LEU A 76 -1.82 -0.71 8.10
N PHE A 77 -2.28 0.55 8.16
CA PHE A 77 -1.38 1.70 8.13
C PHE A 77 -0.46 1.67 9.36
N GLU A 78 -1.04 1.51 10.56
CA GLU A 78 -0.28 1.51 11.83
C GLU A 78 0.75 0.39 11.87
N ALA A 79 0.33 -0.84 11.55
CA ALA A 79 1.21 -2.00 11.57
C ALA A 79 2.41 -1.81 10.63
N GLN A 80 2.16 -1.35 9.41
CA GLN A 80 3.24 -1.15 8.44
C GLN A 80 4.12 0.07 8.74
N LEU A 81 3.57 1.13 9.37
CA LEU A 81 4.37 2.24 9.85
C LEU A 81 5.39 1.77 10.90
N LEU A 82 4.98 0.90 11.83
CA LEU A 82 5.90 0.30 12.81
C LEU A 82 7.00 -0.53 12.14
N GLU A 83 6.66 -1.31 11.11
CA GLU A 83 7.65 -2.06 10.33
C GLU A 83 8.63 -1.12 9.58
N LEU A 84 8.12 -0.05 8.96
CA LEU A 84 8.95 0.92 8.23
C LEU A 84 9.93 1.66 9.13
N LYS A 85 9.58 1.87 10.40
CA LYS A 85 10.50 2.42 11.41
C LYS A 85 11.72 1.51 11.65
N GLN A 86 11.58 0.20 11.47
CA GLN A 86 12.68 -0.76 11.65
C GLN A 86 13.57 -0.89 10.40
N VAL A 87 13.03 -0.61 9.21
CA VAL A 87 13.71 -0.85 7.92
C VAL A 87 14.51 0.37 7.45
N ALA A 88 14.52 1.48 8.19
CA ALA A 88 15.06 2.77 7.76
C ALA A 88 16.59 2.76 7.52
N PRO A 89 17.04 2.60 6.26
CA PRO A 89 18.42 2.22 5.95
C PRO A 89 19.42 3.39 6.06
N ASN A 90 18.92 4.63 6.15
CA ASN A 90 19.73 5.83 6.29
C ASN A 90 18.96 6.93 7.04
N GLN A 91 19.67 8.00 7.42
CA GLN A 91 19.11 9.12 8.18
C GLN A 91 17.95 9.81 7.46
N GLU A 92 18.00 9.95 6.14
CA GLU A 92 16.95 10.63 5.37
C GLU A 92 15.63 9.84 5.43
N VAL A 93 15.69 8.52 5.30
CA VAL A 93 14.51 7.66 5.45
C VAL A 93 13.97 7.71 6.88
N GLN A 94 14.83 7.69 7.90
CA GLN A 94 14.41 7.81 9.29
C GLN A 94 13.63 9.11 9.55
N VAL A 95 14.15 10.24 9.06
CA VAL A 95 13.48 11.55 9.17
C VAL A 95 12.14 11.55 8.43
N ALA A 96 12.09 10.97 7.22
CA ALA A 96 10.85 10.89 6.44
C ALA A 96 9.78 10.02 7.13
N VAL A 97 10.17 8.88 7.72
CA VAL A 97 9.26 8.01 8.49
C VAL A 97 8.77 8.72 9.77
N ALA A 98 9.64 9.44 10.48
CA ALA A 98 9.24 10.21 11.65
C ALA A 98 8.23 11.32 11.30
N LYS A 99 8.41 11.99 10.16
CA LYS A 99 7.43 12.98 9.66
C LYS A 99 6.09 12.32 9.31
N MET A 100 6.11 11.14 8.69
CA MET A 100 4.91 10.35 8.42
C MET A 100 4.17 10.01 9.71
N GLU A 101 4.88 9.54 10.74
CA GLU A 101 4.31 9.21 12.06
C GLU A 101 3.67 10.43 12.73
N ALA A 102 4.35 11.58 12.68
CA ALA A 102 3.82 12.83 13.25
C ALA A 102 2.52 13.29 12.58
N LEU A 103 2.38 13.08 11.26
CA LEU A 103 1.15 13.41 10.53
C LEU A 103 0.04 12.35 10.74
N TRP A 104 0.43 11.10 10.97
CA TRP A 104 -0.50 9.98 11.12
C TRP A 104 -1.38 10.11 12.36
N GLY A 105 -0.81 10.49 13.52
CA GLY A 105 -1.55 10.58 14.78
C GLY A 105 -2.82 11.43 14.70
N PRO A 106 -2.72 12.73 14.35
CA PRO A 106 -3.88 13.60 14.18
C PRO A 106 -4.85 13.13 13.09
N PHE A 107 -4.33 12.60 11.98
CA PHE A 107 -5.15 12.07 10.89
C PHE A 107 -6.01 10.90 11.36
N LYS A 108 -5.40 9.94 12.08
CA LYS A 108 -6.07 8.77 12.64
C LYS A 108 -7.17 9.15 13.63
N GLU A 109 -6.91 10.14 14.50
CA GLU A 109 -7.88 10.59 15.49
C GLU A 109 -9.22 10.98 14.84
N ILE A 110 -9.17 11.74 13.75
CA ILE A 110 -10.37 12.13 13.00
C ILE A 110 -10.94 10.95 12.22
N ALA A 111 -10.09 10.15 11.57
CA ALA A 111 -10.52 9.03 10.74
C ALA A 111 -11.19 7.90 11.53
N ALA A 112 -10.79 7.67 12.79
CA ALA A 112 -11.35 6.65 13.67
C ALA A 112 -12.64 7.11 14.36
N ALA A 113 -12.93 8.42 14.38
CA ALA A 113 -14.15 8.95 14.94
C ALA A 113 -15.38 8.65 14.04
N THR A 114 -16.58 8.92 14.57
CA THR A 114 -17.82 8.77 13.80
C THR A 114 -17.77 9.67 12.54
N PRO A 115 -18.02 9.12 11.34
CA PRO A 115 -17.96 9.89 10.11
C PRO A 115 -18.95 11.06 10.05
N THR A 116 -18.43 12.27 9.90
CA THR A 116 -19.20 13.52 9.72
C THR A 116 -18.68 14.33 8.53
N LYS A 117 -19.47 15.28 8.05
CA LYS A 117 -19.03 16.18 6.99
C LYS A 117 -17.86 17.05 7.44
N GLU A 118 -17.89 17.55 8.68
CA GLU A 118 -16.83 18.35 9.29
C GLU A 118 -15.52 17.57 9.41
N GLY A 119 -15.58 16.30 9.83
CA GLY A 119 -14.40 15.44 9.85
C GLY A 119 -13.86 15.17 8.44
N GLY A 120 -14.75 14.93 7.46
CA GLY A 120 -14.39 14.78 6.06
C GLY A 120 -13.65 16.01 5.53
N LYS A 121 -14.12 17.22 5.85
CA LYS A 121 -13.46 18.49 5.48
C LYS A 121 -12.04 18.59 6.02
N LYS A 122 -11.82 18.22 7.29
CA LYS A 122 -10.47 18.22 7.90
C LYS A 122 -9.55 17.20 7.21
N LEU A 123 -10.08 16.02 6.92
CA LEU A 123 -9.33 14.93 6.30
C LEU A 123 -8.84 15.25 4.88
N ILE A 124 -9.47 16.17 4.13
CA ILE A 124 -9.01 16.57 2.79
C ILE A 124 -7.54 17.03 2.85
N GLY A 125 -7.28 18.14 3.55
CA GLY A 125 -5.92 18.70 3.63
C GLY A 125 -4.93 17.77 4.32
N MET A 126 -5.35 17.10 5.40
CA MET A 126 -4.48 16.17 6.12
C MET A 126 -4.09 14.95 5.27
N SER A 127 -4.98 14.47 4.39
CA SER A 127 -4.68 13.38 3.47
C SER A 127 -3.67 13.77 2.40
N GLU A 128 -3.65 15.03 1.97
CA GLU A 128 -2.64 15.55 1.03
C GLU A 128 -1.27 15.63 1.69
N GLU A 129 -1.17 16.19 2.89
CA GLU A 129 0.08 16.24 3.65
C GLU A 129 0.64 14.83 3.92
N LEU A 130 -0.24 13.91 4.33
CA LEU A 130 0.15 12.52 4.59
C LEU A 130 0.54 11.80 3.29
N LEU A 131 -0.16 12.06 2.17
CA LEU A 131 0.22 11.52 0.86
C LEU A 131 1.61 12.01 0.42
N GLN A 132 1.92 13.29 0.62
CA GLN A 132 3.24 13.85 0.31
C GLN A 132 4.34 13.21 1.14
N ALA A 133 4.13 13.05 2.46
CA ALA A 133 5.09 12.41 3.35
C ALA A 133 5.32 10.93 2.97
N THR A 134 4.25 10.17 2.75
CA THR A 134 4.33 8.76 2.32
C THR A 134 4.96 8.60 0.94
N HIS A 135 4.75 9.57 0.03
CA HIS A 135 5.44 9.61 -1.25
C HIS A 135 6.94 9.86 -1.10
N LYS A 136 7.35 10.84 -0.27
CA LYS A 136 8.76 11.13 0.00
C LYS A 136 9.48 9.90 0.56
N THR A 137 8.89 9.20 1.54
CA THR A 137 9.45 7.96 2.08
C THR A 137 9.60 6.89 1.01
N THR A 138 8.59 6.70 0.15
CA THR A 138 8.66 5.72 -0.93
C THR A 138 9.77 6.02 -1.94
N MET A 139 9.94 7.29 -2.31
CA MET A 139 11.00 7.72 -3.23
C MET A 139 12.39 7.49 -2.62
N LEU A 140 12.61 7.89 -1.37
CA LEU A 140 13.90 7.66 -0.70
C LEU A 140 14.25 6.17 -0.60
N LEU A 141 13.28 5.31 -0.32
CA LEU A 141 13.49 3.85 -0.32
C LEU A 141 13.78 3.29 -1.71
N GLN A 142 13.11 3.81 -2.75
CA GLN A 142 13.39 3.44 -4.14
C GLN A 142 14.82 3.83 -4.53
N ASP A 143 15.22 5.06 -4.19
CA ASP A 143 16.53 5.59 -4.53
C ASP A 143 17.64 4.83 -3.78
N ALA A 144 17.42 4.51 -2.50
CA ALA A 144 18.31 3.66 -1.71
C ALA A 144 18.42 2.22 -2.26
N ALA A 145 17.35 1.68 -2.86
CA ALA A 145 17.38 0.37 -3.49
C ALA A 145 18.14 0.40 -4.82
N GLY A 146 18.00 1.47 -5.62
CA GLY A 146 18.72 1.65 -6.88
C GLY A 146 18.43 0.59 -7.96
N THR A 147 17.32 -0.15 -7.85
CA THR A 147 17.00 -1.26 -8.77
C THR A 147 15.80 -0.95 -9.68
N GLN A 148 15.84 -1.54 -10.88
CA GLN A 148 14.71 -1.50 -11.81
C GLN A 148 13.45 -2.17 -11.23
N ALA A 149 13.61 -3.26 -10.48
CA ALA A 149 12.51 -3.93 -9.78
C ALA A 149 11.85 -2.97 -8.77
N GLY A 150 12.62 -2.27 -7.95
CA GLY A 150 12.13 -1.26 -7.01
C GLY A 150 11.35 -0.14 -7.70
N ARG A 151 11.80 0.31 -8.87
CA ARG A 151 11.08 1.31 -9.70
C ARG A 151 9.73 0.77 -10.17
N LEU A 152 9.67 -0.46 -10.66
CA LEU A 152 8.41 -1.09 -11.11
C LEU A 152 7.43 -1.32 -9.94
N VAL A 153 7.93 -1.71 -8.77
CA VAL A 153 7.14 -1.79 -7.53
C VAL A 153 6.54 -0.43 -7.17
N ASN A 154 7.32 0.66 -7.27
CA ASN A 154 6.80 2.00 -7.01
C ASN A 154 5.72 2.42 -8.01
N ILE A 155 5.93 2.21 -9.31
CA ILE A 155 4.97 2.59 -10.37
C ILE A 155 3.66 1.79 -10.21
N ALA A 156 3.74 0.47 -10.08
CA ALA A 156 2.57 -0.38 -9.83
C ALA A 156 1.88 -0.02 -8.50
N GLY A 157 2.67 0.26 -7.46
CA GLY A 157 2.16 0.73 -6.18
C GLY A 157 1.43 2.06 -6.27
N ARG A 158 1.90 2.98 -7.11
CA ARG A 158 1.25 4.28 -7.38
C ARG A 158 -0.10 4.09 -8.07
N GLN A 159 -0.26 3.10 -8.95
CA GLN A 159 -1.56 2.79 -9.56
C GLN A 159 -2.61 2.39 -8.51
N ARG A 160 -2.23 1.60 -7.49
CA ARG A 160 -3.12 1.32 -6.35
C ARG A 160 -3.60 2.60 -5.67
N MET A 161 -2.66 3.51 -5.35
CA MET A 161 -3.00 4.79 -4.74
C MET A 161 -3.92 5.62 -5.62
N LEU A 162 -3.58 5.79 -6.90
CA LEU A 162 -4.36 6.61 -7.84
C LEU A 162 -5.80 6.09 -7.98
N SER A 163 -5.99 4.77 -7.96
CA SER A 163 -7.34 4.18 -7.97
C SER A 163 -8.18 4.62 -6.75
N GLN A 164 -7.57 4.66 -5.57
CA GLN A 164 -8.22 5.05 -4.33
C GLN A 164 -8.39 6.57 -4.24
N ARG A 165 -7.42 7.34 -4.75
CA ARG A 165 -7.48 8.81 -4.82
C ARG A 165 -8.62 9.29 -5.72
N MET A 166 -8.80 8.68 -6.89
CA MET A 166 -9.95 9.00 -7.75
C MET A 166 -11.27 8.69 -7.06
N ALA A 167 -11.38 7.55 -6.38
CA ALA A 167 -12.59 7.20 -5.64
C ALA A 167 -12.81 8.13 -4.42
N GLN A 168 -11.75 8.55 -3.74
CA GLN A 168 -11.81 9.54 -2.68
C GLN A 168 -12.37 10.86 -3.20
N PHE A 169 -11.83 11.42 -4.28
CA PHE A 169 -12.32 12.67 -4.85
C PHE A 169 -13.77 12.56 -5.32
N TYR A 170 -14.15 11.44 -5.94
CA TYR A 170 -15.54 11.16 -6.28
C TYR A 170 -16.45 11.20 -5.05
N MET A 171 -16.06 10.54 -3.95
CA MET A 171 -16.84 10.53 -2.71
C MET A 171 -16.88 11.90 -2.03
N LEU A 172 -15.79 12.67 -2.07
CA LEU A 172 -15.73 14.03 -1.55
C LEU A 172 -16.67 14.97 -2.30
N LYS A 173 -16.66 14.92 -3.63
CA LYS A 173 -17.57 15.68 -4.50
C LYS A 173 -19.02 15.42 -4.11
N ARG A 174 -19.40 14.15 -3.98
CA ARG A 174 -20.75 13.73 -3.55
C ARG A 174 -21.09 14.12 -2.12
N PHE A 175 -20.10 14.16 -1.23
CA PHE A 175 -20.29 14.63 0.15
C PHE A 175 -20.49 16.16 0.25
N GLY A 176 -20.48 16.85 -0.89
CA GLY A 176 -20.71 18.29 -1.01
C GLY A 176 -19.43 19.12 -1.04
N PHE A 177 -18.27 18.50 -1.25
CA PHE A 177 -16.98 19.18 -1.44
C PHE A 177 -16.65 19.29 -2.93
N ASN A 178 -17.56 19.89 -3.71
CA ASN A 178 -17.37 20.09 -5.15
C ASN A 178 -16.56 21.37 -5.42
N THR A 179 -15.28 21.36 -5.06
CA THR A 179 -14.33 22.47 -5.28
C THR A 179 -13.51 22.26 -6.55
N SER A 180 -12.85 23.30 -7.07
CA SER A 180 -11.90 23.15 -8.19
C SER A 180 -10.79 22.17 -7.83
N GLU A 181 -10.22 22.28 -6.63
CA GLU A 181 -9.18 21.36 -6.12
C GLU A 181 -9.58 19.88 -6.21
N VAL A 182 -10.81 19.53 -5.82
CA VAL A 182 -11.31 18.14 -5.88
C VAL A 182 -11.50 17.67 -7.33
N ASN A 183 -12.00 18.55 -8.20
CA ASN A 183 -12.20 18.19 -9.61
C ASN A 183 -10.88 18.08 -10.37
N ASP A 184 -9.97 19.03 -10.18
CA ASP A 184 -8.64 19.04 -10.79
C ASP A 184 -7.81 17.85 -10.29
N GLY A 185 -7.88 17.54 -8.99
CA GLY A 185 -7.23 16.38 -8.39
C GLY A 185 -7.75 15.06 -8.97
N LEU A 186 -9.04 14.95 -9.25
CA LEU A 186 -9.64 13.77 -9.90
C LEU A 186 -9.12 13.59 -11.33
N GLU A 187 -9.12 14.65 -12.13
CA GLU A 187 -8.64 14.61 -13.52
C GLU A 187 -7.12 14.37 -13.58
N GLN A 188 -6.34 14.99 -12.69
CA GLN A 188 -4.92 14.72 -12.56
C GLN A 188 -4.67 13.24 -12.24
N ALA A 189 -5.35 12.69 -11.23
CA ALA A 189 -5.19 11.29 -10.86
C ALA A 189 -5.58 10.33 -12.00
N ARG A 190 -6.60 10.68 -12.78
CA ARG A 190 -7.00 9.93 -13.99
C ARG A 190 -5.89 9.92 -15.05
N ASN A 191 -5.32 11.08 -15.37
CA ASN A 191 -4.27 11.21 -16.37
C ASN A 191 -2.99 10.49 -15.95
N GLU A 192 -2.59 10.64 -14.68
CA GLU A 192 -1.46 9.92 -14.10
C GLU A 192 -1.65 8.41 -14.12
N PHE A 193 -2.88 7.93 -13.86
CA PHE A 193 -3.19 6.50 -13.90
C PHE A 193 -2.98 5.96 -15.32
N LYS A 194 -3.57 6.61 -16.34
CA LYS A 194 -3.44 6.20 -17.75
C LYS A 194 -1.99 6.12 -18.20
N GLY A 195 -1.20 7.17 -17.93
CA GLY A 195 0.20 7.23 -18.35
C GLY A 195 1.04 6.13 -17.70
N ALA A 196 0.93 5.93 -16.39
CA ALA A 196 1.71 4.91 -15.71
C ALA A 196 1.21 3.47 -16.00
N LEU A 197 -0.07 3.25 -16.31
CA LEU A 197 -0.53 1.94 -16.81
C LEU A 197 0.10 1.61 -18.17
N GLN A 198 0.19 2.58 -19.08
CA GLN A 198 0.88 2.40 -20.37
C GLN A 198 2.37 2.08 -20.18
N GLU A 199 3.04 2.78 -19.26
CA GLU A 199 4.43 2.50 -18.91
C GLU A 199 4.62 1.07 -18.40
N LEU A 200 3.75 0.60 -17.48
CA LEU A 200 3.80 -0.77 -16.98
C LEU A 200 3.57 -1.78 -18.09
N LEU A 201 2.59 -1.57 -18.98
CA LEU A 201 2.32 -2.47 -20.11
C LEU A 201 3.52 -2.59 -21.06
N ALA A 202 4.26 -1.50 -21.26
CA ALA A 202 5.44 -1.44 -22.13
C ALA A 202 6.72 -2.00 -21.50
N SER A 203 6.73 -2.30 -20.20
CA SER A 203 7.93 -2.76 -19.49
C SER A 203 8.49 -4.08 -20.07
N PRO A 204 9.78 -4.12 -20.45
CA PRO A 204 10.42 -5.36 -20.92
C PRO A 204 10.59 -6.42 -19.82
N GLN A 205 10.48 -6.04 -18.54
CA GLN A 205 10.57 -6.93 -17.38
C GLN A 205 9.27 -7.74 -17.16
N ASN A 206 8.23 -7.49 -17.95
CA ASN A 206 6.96 -8.19 -17.82
C ASN A 206 7.05 -9.66 -18.25
N THR A 207 6.91 -10.54 -17.27
CA THR A 207 6.67 -11.98 -17.48
C THR A 207 5.28 -12.23 -18.07
N PRO A 208 5.00 -13.42 -18.65
CA PRO A 208 3.66 -13.75 -19.14
C PRO A 208 2.56 -13.59 -18.07
N ALA A 209 2.87 -13.90 -16.80
CA ALA A 209 1.95 -13.72 -15.69
C ALA A 209 1.66 -12.24 -15.40
N ILE A 210 2.69 -11.38 -15.39
CA ILE A 210 2.53 -9.94 -15.18
C ILE A 210 1.72 -9.32 -16.34
N ARG A 211 2.02 -9.70 -17.59
CA ARG A 211 1.25 -9.22 -18.76
C ARG A 211 -0.23 -9.55 -18.63
N LYS A 212 -0.55 -10.77 -18.21
CA LYS A 212 -1.94 -11.19 -17.99
C LYS A 212 -2.65 -10.30 -16.96
N GLU A 213 -2.04 -10.07 -15.80
CA GLU A 213 -2.65 -9.20 -14.77
C GLU A 213 -2.74 -7.73 -15.21
N LEU A 214 -1.78 -7.21 -15.98
CA LEU A 214 -1.86 -5.85 -16.53
C LEU A 214 -2.99 -5.68 -17.56
N GLU A 215 -3.25 -6.70 -18.39
CA GLU A 215 -4.43 -6.68 -19.27
C GLU A 215 -5.74 -6.74 -18.46
N LEU A 216 -5.77 -7.50 -17.36
CA LEU A 216 -6.91 -7.43 -16.42
C LEU A 216 -7.05 -6.03 -15.82
N ALA A 217 -5.95 -5.37 -15.47
CA ALA A 217 -5.97 -4.01 -14.92
C ALA A 217 -6.53 -3.01 -15.93
N LYS A 218 -6.16 -3.14 -17.21
CA LYS A 218 -6.70 -2.34 -18.31
C LYS A 218 -8.22 -2.52 -18.48
N MET A 219 -8.73 -3.75 -18.35
CA MET A 219 -10.18 -3.98 -18.37
C MET A 219 -10.87 -3.36 -17.14
N GLN A 220 -10.32 -3.56 -15.94
CA GLN A 220 -10.87 -2.95 -14.73
C GLN A 220 -10.84 -1.41 -14.78
N TRP A 221 -9.82 -0.84 -15.42
CA TRP A 221 -9.71 0.60 -15.67
C TRP A 221 -10.91 1.13 -16.46
N ILE A 222 -11.31 0.46 -17.54
CA ILE A 222 -12.47 0.87 -18.35
C ILE A 222 -13.75 0.90 -17.50
N PHE A 223 -13.97 -0.13 -16.68
CA PHE A 223 -15.14 -0.16 -15.80
C PHE A 223 -15.10 0.95 -14.75
N PHE A 224 -13.93 1.20 -14.16
CA PHE A 224 -13.78 2.24 -13.15
C PHE A 224 -13.93 3.65 -13.74
N GLU A 225 -13.31 3.92 -14.89
CA GLU A 225 -13.42 5.19 -15.60
C GLU A 225 -14.89 5.49 -15.97
N ASN A 226 -15.61 4.49 -16.49
CA ASN A 226 -17.04 4.62 -16.77
C ASN A 226 -17.87 4.87 -15.50
N ALA A 227 -17.52 4.26 -14.37
CA ALA A 227 -18.20 4.51 -13.10
C ALA A 227 -17.95 5.94 -12.58
N LEU A 228 -16.72 6.47 -12.75
CA LEU A 228 -16.37 7.85 -12.37
C LEU A 228 -17.06 8.89 -13.25
N ALA A 229 -17.30 8.59 -14.54
CA ALA A 229 -17.98 9.49 -15.47
C ALA A 229 -19.48 9.69 -15.15
N ARG A 230 -20.08 8.77 -14.37
CA ARG A 230 -21.47 8.89 -13.94
C ARG A 230 -21.52 9.65 -12.63
N ASP A 231 -22.01 10.89 -12.69
CA ASP A 231 -22.19 11.72 -11.51
C ASP A 231 -23.66 12.11 -11.34
N SER A 232 -24.20 11.81 -10.16
CA SER A 232 -25.51 12.26 -9.71
C SER A 232 -25.47 12.27 -8.19
N ALA A 233 -25.66 13.44 -7.58
CA ALA A 233 -25.64 13.59 -6.12
C ALA A 233 -26.65 12.66 -5.43
N TYR A 234 -27.75 12.32 -6.10
CA TYR A 234 -28.88 11.59 -5.53
C TYR A 234 -28.89 10.09 -5.83
N ASP A 235 -28.15 9.63 -6.84
CA ASP A 235 -28.16 8.22 -7.23
C ASP A 235 -27.06 7.43 -6.49
N VAL A 236 -27.44 6.67 -5.48
CA VAL A 236 -26.53 5.84 -4.68
C VAL A 236 -25.88 4.72 -5.50
N THR A 237 -26.52 4.24 -6.56
CA THR A 237 -26.00 3.15 -7.40
C THR A 237 -24.73 3.58 -8.12
N PHE A 238 -24.63 4.83 -8.58
CA PHE A 238 -23.38 5.33 -9.18
C PHE A 238 -22.24 5.40 -8.16
N ALA A 239 -22.53 5.81 -6.92
CA ALA A 239 -21.52 5.77 -5.86
C ALA A 239 -21.06 4.35 -5.53
N VAL A 240 -21.99 3.41 -5.44
CA VAL A 240 -21.67 1.98 -5.22
C VAL A 240 -20.80 1.44 -6.36
N ASN A 241 -21.09 1.81 -7.61
CA ASN A 241 -20.28 1.39 -8.75
C ASN A 241 -18.85 1.94 -8.65
N ALA A 242 -18.67 3.25 -8.43
CA ALA A 242 -17.34 3.86 -8.28
C ALA A 242 -16.57 3.28 -7.07
N ALA A 243 -17.26 3.05 -5.94
CA ALA A 243 -16.69 2.44 -4.75
C ALA A 243 -16.20 1.00 -4.99
N THR A 244 -17.00 0.19 -5.69
CA THR A 244 -16.68 -1.23 -5.91
C THR A 244 -15.67 -1.44 -7.03
N SER A 245 -15.73 -0.66 -8.11
CA SER A 245 -14.75 -0.75 -9.20
C SER A 245 -13.37 -0.27 -8.78
N SER A 246 -13.27 0.74 -7.91
CA SER A 246 -11.97 1.16 -7.33
C SER A 246 -11.32 0.07 -6.48
N GLU A 247 -12.11 -0.74 -5.75
CA GLU A 247 -11.55 -1.89 -5.02
C GLU A 247 -11.10 -3.01 -5.95
N ARG A 248 -11.87 -3.32 -7.00
CA ARG A 248 -11.48 -4.36 -7.97
C ARG A 248 -10.16 -4.04 -8.68
N ILE A 249 -9.98 -2.80 -9.13
CA ILE A 249 -8.72 -2.39 -9.75
C ILE A 249 -7.57 -2.32 -8.74
N LEU A 250 -7.84 -1.94 -7.48
CA LEU A 250 -6.86 -2.01 -6.39
C LEU A 250 -6.37 -3.45 -6.19
N GLU A 251 -7.27 -4.44 -6.14
CA GLU A 251 -6.91 -5.85 -6.00
C GLU A 251 -6.02 -6.34 -7.15
N VAL A 252 -6.32 -5.96 -8.39
CA VAL A 252 -5.47 -6.30 -9.55
C VAL A 252 -4.09 -5.66 -9.41
N MET A 253 -4.03 -4.36 -9.13
CA MET A 253 -2.77 -3.65 -9.01
C MET A 253 -1.94 -4.10 -7.80
N ASP A 254 -2.58 -4.62 -6.75
CA ASP A 254 -1.90 -5.25 -5.62
C ASP A 254 -1.19 -6.55 -6.02
N ARG A 255 -1.85 -7.39 -6.83
CA ARG A 255 -1.20 -8.58 -7.40
C ARG A 255 -0.05 -8.21 -8.30
N VAL A 256 -0.23 -7.24 -9.22
CA VAL A 256 0.84 -6.75 -10.10
C VAL A 256 2.04 -6.25 -9.28
N THR A 257 1.79 -5.43 -8.25
CA THR A 257 2.86 -4.90 -7.38
C THR A 257 3.61 -6.03 -6.68
N GLY A 258 2.89 -7.03 -6.14
CA GLY A 258 3.50 -8.19 -5.50
C GLY A 258 4.24 -9.13 -6.45
N MET A 259 3.91 -9.13 -7.74
CA MET A 259 4.69 -9.83 -8.76
C MET A 259 6.00 -9.10 -9.07
N TYR A 260 5.97 -7.77 -9.23
CA TYR A 260 7.19 -6.98 -9.40
C TYR A 260 8.11 -7.02 -8.18
N GLU A 261 7.56 -7.10 -6.96
CA GLU A 261 8.35 -7.23 -5.73
C GLU A 261 9.21 -8.50 -5.71
N LYS A 262 8.81 -9.53 -6.46
CA LYS A 262 9.48 -10.84 -6.51
C LYS A 262 10.46 -10.99 -7.68
N LEU A 263 10.58 -9.98 -8.56
CA LEU A 263 11.58 -9.94 -9.64
C LEU A 263 12.97 -9.58 -9.08
#